data_AF-A0A0T6AAC7-F1
#
_entry.id   AF-A0A0T6AAC7-F1
#
_cell.length_a   1.000
_cell.length_b   1.000
_cell.length_c   1.000
_cell.angle_alpha   90.00
_cell.angle_beta   90.00
_cell.angle_gamma   90.00
#
_symmetry.space_group_name_H-M   'P 1'
#
loop_
_entity.id
_entity.type
_entity.pdbx_description
1 polymer ?
#
loop_
_entity_poly.entity_id
_entity_poly.type
_entity_poly.pdbx_seq_one_letter_code
_entity_poly.pdbx_strand_id
1 'polypeptide(L)'
;MSPGLRYLSTTVALLAVGLGYALIQGRGERPTPRPAAQSEAVARPVPPPAAPPTAGEILERRASFSLAADQVSRLEALDAEWKREAAEIEPALAAAEQALSRFMKEAQSAGGTSVQEIQRRSAEFRELSAALRERRRLHSEAAAHVLTESQRRQLAAATSTGTPGGGR
;
A
#
# COMPACT_ATOMS: atom_id res chain seq x y z
N MET A 1 28.77 36.02 26.06
CA MET A 1 28.08 34.80 25.57
C MET A 1 29.01 33.62 25.78
N SER A 2 28.69 32.76 26.74
CA SER A 2 29.66 31.84 27.34
C SER A 2 29.93 30.62 26.44
N PRO A 3 31.19 30.35 26.04
CA PRO A 3 31.54 29.25 25.13
C PRO A 3 31.23 27.84 25.67
N GLY A 4 30.99 27.69 26.98
CA GLY A 4 30.65 26.40 27.62
C GLY A 4 29.29 25.81 27.21
N LEU A 5 28.31 26.64 26.81
CA LEU A 5 26.98 26.13 26.43
C LEU A 5 26.95 25.47 25.04
N ARG A 6 27.86 25.87 24.14
CA ARG A 6 27.95 25.28 22.79
C ARG A 6 28.55 23.87 22.84
N TYR A 7 29.52 23.63 23.71
CA TYR A 7 30.12 22.29 23.88
C TYR A 7 29.14 21.27 24.47
N LEU A 8 28.26 21.70 25.38
CA LEU A 8 27.24 20.83 25.98
C LEU A 8 26.22 20.34 24.94
N SER A 9 25.81 21.22 24.02
CA SER A 9 24.87 20.89 22.94
C SER A 9 25.46 19.87 21.95
N THR A 10 26.72 20.05 21.53
CA THR A 10 27.36 19.13 20.57
C THR A 10 27.60 17.75 21.17
N THR A 11 27.95 17.68 22.46
CA THR A 11 28.20 16.41 23.14
C THR A 11 26.92 15.60 23.30
N VAL A 12 25.79 16.26 23.60
CA VAL A 12 24.47 15.62 23.69
C VAL A 12 23.99 15.14 22.32
N ALA A 13 24.21 15.91 21.26
CA ALA A 13 23.85 15.51 19.90
C ALA A 13 24.65 14.28 19.42
N LEU A 14 25.96 14.24 19.71
CA LEU A 14 26.80 13.09 19.40
C LEU A 14 26.42 11.86 20.23
N LEU A 15 26.06 12.04 21.50
CA LEU A 15 25.53 10.96 22.34
C LEU A 15 24.19 10.44 21.81
N ALA A 16 23.28 11.30 21.36
CA ALA A 16 21.98 10.89 20.82
C ALA A 16 22.11 10.14 19.47
N VAL A 17 22.99 10.60 18.59
CA VAL A 17 23.29 9.91 17.32
C VAL A 17 24.00 8.57 17.59
N GLY A 18 24.95 8.54 18.54
CA GLY A 18 25.61 7.31 18.97
C GLY A 18 24.63 6.30 19.61
N LEU A 19 23.69 6.76 20.44
CA LEU A 19 22.66 5.90 21.05
C LEU A 19 21.66 5.37 20.02
N GLY A 20 21.26 6.21 19.07
CA GLY A 20 20.39 5.82 17.96
C GLY A 20 21.07 4.77 17.07
N TYR A 21 22.36 4.94 16.79
CA TYR A 21 23.14 3.98 16.01
C TYR A 21 23.38 2.66 16.77
N ALA A 22 23.65 2.73 18.07
CA ALA A 22 23.82 1.54 18.92
C ALA A 22 22.52 0.75 19.13
N LEU A 23 21.34 1.41 19.15
CA LEU A 23 20.04 0.72 19.19
C LEU A 23 19.67 0.07 17.85
N ILE A 24 20.19 0.60 16.73
CA ILE A 24 20.00 0.05 15.39
C ILE A 24 20.99 -1.11 15.13
N GLN A 25 22.24 -1.04 15.62
CA GLN A 25 23.23 -2.11 15.45
C GLN A 25 23.24 -3.17 16.57
N GLY A 26 22.87 -2.82 17.81
CA GLY A 26 22.93 -3.71 18.97
C GLY A 26 21.91 -4.86 18.98
N ARG A 27 21.13 -5.04 17.91
CA ARG A 27 20.31 -6.23 17.67
C ARG A 27 21.03 -7.33 16.89
N GLY A 28 22.27 -7.09 16.44
CA GLY A 28 23.17 -8.11 15.92
C GLY A 28 24.30 -8.38 16.91
N GLU A 29 24.55 -9.66 17.22
CA GLU A 29 25.72 -10.17 17.93
C GLU A 29 25.72 -10.07 19.47
N ARG A 30 24.91 -10.93 20.11
CA ARG A 30 25.36 -11.65 21.32
C ARG A 30 25.68 -13.09 20.93
N PRO A 31 26.94 -13.55 20.99
CA PRO A 31 27.24 -14.96 20.99
C PRO A 31 27.15 -15.46 22.44
N THR A 32 26.02 -16.06 22.81
CA THR A 32 25.93 -16.91 23.99
C THR A 32 25.07 -18.15 23.72
N PRO A 33 25.44 -19.30 24.32
CA PRO A 33 25.09 -20.62 23.82
C PRO A 33 23.63 -20.99 24.08
N ARG A 34 23.06 -21.66 23.07
CA ARG A 34 21.75 -22.29 22.96
C ARG A 34 21.16 -22.80 24.30
N PRO A 35 19.95 -22.36 24.64
CA PRO A 35 18.89 -23.29 25.02
C PRO A 35 17.67 -23.11 24.09
N ALA A 36 16.97 -24.21 23.84
CA ALA A 36 15.92 -24.37 22.84
C ALA A 36 14.87 -23.25 22.85
N ALA A 37 14.86 -22.41 21.81
CA ALA A 37 13.80 -21.43 21.57
C ALA A 37 12.93 -21.93 20.42
N GLN A 38 11.68 -22.26 20.75
CA GLN A 38 10.59 -22.39 19.82
C GLN A 38 10.58 -21.12 18.96
N SER A 39 10.83 -21.28 17.66
CA SER A 39 10.78 -20.16 16.71
C SER A 39 9.33 -19.78 16.49
N GLU A 40 8.79 -18.88 17.32
CA GLU A 40 7.71 -18.02 16.88
C GLU A 40 8.28 -17.11 15.81
N ALA A 41 8.10 -17.53 14.55
CA ALA A 41 8.37 -16.72 13.39
C ALA A 41 7.60 -15.41 13.57
N VAL A 42 8.32 -14.29 13.72
CA VAL A 42 7.76 -12.95 13.59
C VAL A 42 7.10 -12.90 12.21
N ALA A 43 5.77 -13.00 12.21
CA ALA A 43 4.98 -12.99 11.00
C ALA A 43 5.29 -11.69 10.26
N ARG A 44 6.02 -11.80 9.13
CA ARG A 44 6.12 -10.68 8.20
C ARG A 44 4.69 -10.26 7.85
N PRO A 45 4.38 -8.95 7.79
CA PRO A 45 3.08 -8.50 7.34
C PRO A 45 2.82 -9.15 5.98
N VAL A 46 1.83 -10.03 5.93
CA VAL A 46 1.40 -10.65 4.67
C VAL A 46 0.88 -9.49 3.81
N PRO A 47 1.44 -9.26 2.60
CA PRO A 47 0.91 -8.24 1.72
C PRO A 47 -0.58 -8.53 1.51
N PRO A 48 -1.44 -7.50 1.51
CA PRO A 48 -2.86 -7.71 1.29
C PRO A 48 -3.07 -8.49 -0.01
N PRO A 49 -4.06 -9.40 -0.08
CA PRO A 49 -4.31 -10.18 -1.28
C PRO A 49 -4.47 -9.23 -2.48
N ALA A 50 -3.88 -9.62 -3.62
CA ALA A 50 -4.01 -8.85 -4.85
C ALA A 50 -5.50 -8.66 -5.16
N ALA A 51 -5.90 -7.42 -5.42
CA ALA A 51 -7.28 -7.12 -5.74
C ALA A 51 -7.71 -7.92 -6.97
N PRO A 52 -8.94 -8.49 -6.99
CA PRO A 52 -9.44 -9.19 -8.16
C PRO A 52 -9.46 -8.24 -9.36
N PRO A 53 -9.22 -8.75 -10.58
CA PRO A 53 -9.05 -7.90 -11.74
C PRO A 53 -10.37 -7.23 -12.15
N THR A 54 -10.27 -6.02 -12.67
CA THR A 54 -11.41 -5.24 -13.18
C THR A 54 -11.85 -5.75 -14.56
N ALA A 55 -13.00 -5.27 -15.04
CA ALA A 55 -13.51 -5.62 -16.38
C ALA A 55 -12.51 -5.26 -17.49
N GLY A 56 -11.88 -4.09 -17.43
CA GLY A 56 -10.82 -3.67 -18.36
C GLY A 56 -9.62 -4.63 -18.37
N GLU A 57 -9.13 -5.03 -17.18
CA GLU A 57 -8.01 -5.98 -17.04
C GLU A 57 -8.34 -7.37 -17.60
N ILE A 58 -9.62 -7.79 -17.54
CA ILE A 58 -10.11 -9.04 -18.15
C ILE A 58 -10.20 -8.89 -19.68
N LEU A 59 -10.70 -7.75 -20.18
CA LEU A 59 -10.81 -7.45 -21.62
C LEU A 59 -9.45 -7.42 -22.32
N GLU A 60 -8.41 -6.91 -21.67
CA GLU A 60 -7.04 -6.95 -22.19
C GLU A 60 -6.55 -8.38 -22.48
N ARG A 61 -7.10 -9.36 -21.75
CA ARG A 61 -6.79 -10.80 -21.87
C ARG A 61 -7.86 -11.57 -22.65
N ARG A 62 -8.71 -10.89 -23.44
CA ARG A 62 -9.84 -11.50 -24.17
C ARG A 62 -9.49 -12.76 -24.95
N ALA A 63 -8.32 -12.78 -25.60
CA ALA A 63 -7.86 -13.89 -26.41
C ALA A 63 -7.48 -15.11 -25.56
N SER A 64 -6.94 -14.88 -24.35
CA SER A 64 -6.56 -15.94 -23.42
C SER A 64 -7.76 -16.62 -22.77
N PHE A 65 -8.88 -15.91 -22.62
CA PHE A 65 -10.10 -16.43 -21.99
C PHE A 65 -11.17 -16.90 -22.98
N SER A 66 -10.93 -16.76 -24.30
CA SER A 66 -11.89 -17.08 -25.35
C SER A 66 -13.28 -16.49 -25.05
N LEU A 67 -13.34 -15.20 -24.73
CA LEU A 67 -14.58 -14.52 -24.34
C LEU A 67 -15.60 -14.52 -25.48
N ALA A 68 -16.85 -14.88 -25.18
CA ALA A 68 -17.95 -14.78 -26.13
C ALA A 68 -18.31 -13.30 -26.39
N ALA A 69 -18.90 -13.00 -27.55
CA ALA A 69 -19.29 -11.62 -27.92
C ALA A 69 -20.19 -10.96 -26.86
N ASP A 70 -21.18 -11.68 -26.33
CA ASP A 70 -22.05 -11.16 -25.28
C ASP A 70 -21.29 -10.86 -23.97
N GLN A 71 -20.27 -11.66 -23.63
CA GLN A 71 -19.43 -11.42 -22.47
C GLN A 71 -18.58 -10.16 -22.66
N VAL A 72 -18.01 -9.97 -23.86
CA VAL A 72 -17.24 -8.78 -24.22
C VAL A 72 -18.10 -7.53 -24.07
N SER A 73 -19.29 -7.49 -24.67
CA SER A 73 -20.19 -6.33 -24.57
C SER A 73 -20.57 -5.99 -23.13
N ARG A 74 -20.81 -7.00 -22.28
CA ARG A 74 -21.11 -6.79 -20.85
C ARG A 74 -19.90 -6.26 -20.07
N LEU A 75 -18.71 -6.79 -20.34
CA LEU A 75 -17.48 -6.32 -19.70
C LEU A 75 -17.12 -4.89 -20.15
N GLU A 76 -17.35 -4.53 -21.41
CA GLU A 76 -17.14 -3.16 -21.90
C GLU A 76 -18.10 -2.17 -21.21
N ALA A 77 -19.35 -2.56 -21.00
CA ALA A 77 -20.31 -1.75 -20.25
C ALA A 77 -19.87 -1.54 -18.79
N LEU A 78 -19.42 -2.61 -18.11
CA LEU A 78 -18.88 -2.54 -16.76
C LEU A 78 -17.61 -1.69 -16.68
N ASP A 79 -16.70 -1.81 -17.65
CA ASP A 79 -15.48 -0.99 -17.69
C ASP A 79 -15.79 0.50 -17.90
N ALA A 80 -16.76 0.82 -18.75
CA ALA A 80 -17.22 2.19 -18.94
C ALA A 80 -17.87 2.77 -17.66
N GLU A 81 -18.64 1.95 -16.93
CA GLU A 81 -19.22 2.34 -15.65
C GLU A 81 -18.15 2.57 -14.58
N TRP A 82 -17.23 1.63 -14.42
CA TRP A 82 -16.09 1.76 -13.52
C TRP A 82 -15.28 3.03 -13.79
N LYS A 83 -14.96 3.33 -15.06
CA LYS A 83 -14.21 4.53 -15.43
C LYS A 83 -14.95 5.82 -15.05
N ARG A 84 -16.28 5.87 -15.19
CA ARG A 84 -17.08 7.03 -14.75
C ARG A 84 -17.03 7.19 -13.24
N GLU A 85 -17.24 6.11 -12.49
CA GLU A 85 -17.21 6.16 -11.03
C GLU A 85 -15.81 6.49 -10.47
N ALA A 86 -14.77 5.91 -11.05
CA ALA A 86 -13.40 6.18 -10.66
C ALA A 86 -13.03 7.64 -10.92
N ALA A 87 -13.49 8.22 -12.04
CA ALA A 87 -13.26 9.62 -12.36
C ALA A 87 -13.87 10.61 -11.34
N GLU A 88 -14.85 10.20 -10.52
CA GLU A 88 -15.39 11.02 -9.43
C GLU A 88 -14.48 11.03 -8.18
N ILE A 89 -13.80 9.92 -7.89
CA ILE A 89 -13.04 9.72 -6.64
C ILE A 89 -11.55 9.99 -6.84
N GLU A 90 -10.97 9.60 -7.98
CA GLU A 90 -9.54 9.73 -8.26
C GLU A 90 -9.01 11.17 -8.12
N PRO A 91 -9.72 12.22 -8.60
CA PRO A 91 -9.26 13.60 -8.41
C PRO A 91 -9.22 14.01 -6.94
N ALA A 92 -10.22 13.59 -6.15
CA ALA A 92 -10.27 13.86 -4.71
C ALA A 92 -9.13 13.14 -3.97
N LEU A 93 -8.86 11.89 -4.34
CA LEU A 93 -7.76 11.11 -3.77
C LEU A 93 -6.40 11.75 -4.09
N ALA A 94 -6.18 12.15 -5.34
CA ALA A 94 -4.96 12.82 -5.77
C ALA A 94 -4.77 14.18 -5.05
N ALA A 95 -5.85 14.95 -4.88
CA ALA A 95 -5.82 16.20 -4.13
C ALA A 95 -5.48 15.98 -2.64
N ALA A 96 -6.07 14.96 -2.01
CA ALA A 96 -5.78 14.59 -0.63
C ALA A 96 -4.32 14.13 -0.44
N GLU A 97 -3.80 13.33 -1.37
CA GLU A 97 -2.40 12.90 -1.37
C GLU A 97 -1.43 14.09 -1.49
N GLN A 98 -1.69 15.00 -2.44
CA GLN A 98 -0.88 16.20 -2.62
C GLN A 98 -0.95 17.14 -1.41
N ALA A 99 -2.13 17.28 -0.79
CA ALA A 99 -2.31 18.07 0.43
C ALA A 99 -1.55 17.48 1.61
N LEU A 100 -1.60 16.15 1.78
CA LEU A 100 -0.85 15.44 2.82
C LEU A 100 0.66 15.56 2.58
N SER A 101 1.13 15.37 1.34
CA SER A 101 2.55 15.47 0.98
C SER A 101 3.11 16.87 1.23
N ARG A 102 2.38 17.92 0.82
CA ARG A 102 2.77 19.32 1.10
C ARG A 102 2.83 19.59 2.61
N PHE A 103 1.81 19.17 3.34
CA PHE A 103 1.77 19.32 4.79
C PHE A 103 2.93 18.63 5.49
N MET A 104 3.29 17.41 5.07
CA MET A 104 4.44 16.70 5.64
C MET A 104 5.77 17.40 5.36
N LYS A 105 5.95 18.00 4.18
CA LYS A 105 7.14 18.80 3.84
C LYS A 105 7.21 20.08 4.68
N GLU A 106 6.09 20.79 4.83
CA GLU A 106 6.00 21.99 5.65
C GLU A 106 6.28 21.69 7.12
N ALA A 107 5.69 20.62 7.66
CA ALA A 107 5.91 20.15 9.02
C ALA A 107 7.37 19.82 9.33
N GLN A 108 8.10 19.25 8.37
CA GLN A 108 9.54 18.99 8.51
C GLN A 108 10.36 20.28 8.56
N SER A 109 9.96 21.30 7.77
CA SER A 109 10.68 22.58 7.68
C SER A 109 10.38 23.56 8.82
N ALA A 110 9.16 23.54 9.37
CA ALA A 110 8.68 24.50 10.37
C ALA A 110 9.01 24.10 11.82
N GLY A 111 9.68 22.97 12.04
CA GLY A 111 10.16 22.55 13.36
C GLY A 111 9.09 22.03 14.32
N GLY A 112 7.88 21.75 13.84
CA GLY A 112 6.83 21.11 14.65
C GLY A 112 5.47 21.08 13.97
N THR A 113 4.83 19.92 13.98
CA THR A 113 3.42 19.77 13.65
C THR A 113 2.76 18.86 14.68
N SER A 114 1.47 19.08 14.98
CA SER A 114 0.79 18.24 15.97
C SER A 114 0.47 16.87 15.36
N VAL A 115 0.67 15.82 16.16
CA VAL A 115 0.29 14.44 15.79
C VAL A 115 -1.19 14.37 15.42
N GLN A 116 -2.03 15.15 16.09
CA GLN A 116 -3.47 15.24 15.81
C GLN A 116 -3.76 15.74 14.39
N GLU A 117 -3.01 16.73 13.89
CA GLU A 117 -3.19 17.25 12.54
C GLU A 117 -2.74 16.25 11.46
N ILE A 118 -1.63 15.54 11.70
CA ILE A 118 -1.19 14.41 10.85
C ILE A 118 -2.30 13.34 10.79
N GLN A 119 -2.84 12.96 11.95
CA GLN A 119 -3.89 11.95 12.04
C GLN A 119 -5.16 12.36 11.29
N ARG A 120 -5.57 13.63 11.42
CA ARG A 120 -6.75 14.19 10.73
C ARG A 120 -6.59 14.12 9.22
N ARG A 121 -5.51 14.66 8.66
CA ARG A 121 -5.28 14.67 7.20
C ARG A 121 -5.06 13.26 6.64
N SER A 122 -4.43 12.38 7.42
CA SER A 122 -4.29 10.98 7.05
C SER A 122 -5.61 10.21 7.13
N ALA A 123 -6.61 10.67 7.89
CA ALA A 123 -7.93 10.03 7.94
C ALA A 123 -8.68 10.21 6.62
N GLU A 124 -8.72 11.43 6.08
CA GLU A 124 -9.37 11.76 4.80
C GLU A 124 -8.79 10.94 3.64
N PHE A 125 -7.46 10.90 3.51
CA PHE A 125 -6.80 10.08 2.49
C PHE A 125 -7.12 8.57 2.64
N ARG A 126 -7.15 8.06 3.88
CA ARG A 126 -7.49 6.66 4.15
C ARG A 126 -8.93 6.33 3.81
N GLU A 127 -9.86 7.25 4.08
CA GLU A 127 -11.27 7.11 3.75
C GLU A 127 -11.48 7.04 2.24
N LEU A 128 -10.92 7.99 1.48
CA LEU A 128 -10.98 7.98 0.01
C LEU A 128 -10.34 6.71 -0.59
N SER A 129 -9.20 6.30 -0.06
CA SER A 129 -8.52 5.07 -0.47
C SER A 129 -9.37 3.83 -0.18
N ALA A 130 -10.05 3.80 0.97
CA ALA A 130 -10.93 2.69 1.34
C ALA A 130 -12.16 2.65 0.42
N ALA A 131 -12.78 3.79 0.14
CA ALA A 131 -13.91 3.92 -0.77
C ALA A 131 -13.54 3.44 -2.18
N LEU A 132 -12.38 3.85 -2.71
CA LEU A 132 -11.91 3.42 -4.03
C LEU A 132 -11.67 1.89 -4.08
N ARG A 133 -11.01 1.32 -3.05
CA ARG A 133 -10.79 -0.13 -2.97
C ARG A 133 -12.09 -0.90 -2.89
N GLU A 134 -13.06 -0.42 -2.13
CA GLU A 134 -14.36 -1.06 -1.99
C GLU A 134 -15.15 -1.02 -3.31
N ARG A 135 -15.19 0.12 -4.00
CA ARG A 135 -15.81 0.20 -5.33
C ARG A 135 -15.12 -0.72 -6.32
N ARG A 136 -13.78 -0.75 -6.34
CA ARG A 136 -13.01 -1.67 -7.19
C ARG A 136 -13.38 -3.12 -6.89
N ARG A 137 -13.50 -3.51 -5.61
CA ARG A 137 -13.91 -4.86 -5.21
C ARG A 137 -15.26 -5.24 -5.80
N LEU A 138 -16.27 -4.38 -5.66
CA LEU A 138 -17.62 -4.61 -6.18
C LEU A 138 -17.62 -4.74 -7.71
N HIS A 139 -16.87 -3.88 -8.41
CA HIS A 139 -16.74 -3.95 -9.87
C HIS A 139 -16.05 -5.23 -10.34
N SER A 140 -14.99 -5.65 -9.66
CA SER A 140 -14.31 -6.91 -9.97
C SER A 140 -15.19 -8.13 -9.69
N GLU A 141 -16.02 -8.10 -8.66
CA GLU A 141 -17.04 -9.13 -8.39
C GLU A 141 -18.08 -9.20 -9.51
N ALA A 142 -18.62 -8.05 -9.93
CA ALA A 142 -19.54 -7.97 -11.05
C ALA A 142 -18.93 -8.50 -12.36
N ALA A 143 -17.67 -8.15 -12.65
CA ALA A 143 -16.94 -8.64 -13.81
C ALA A 143 -16.73 -10.17 -13.76
N ALA A 144 -16.41 -10.72 -12.59
CA ALA A 144 -16.26 -12.17 -12.40
C ALA A 144 -17.57 -12.95 -12.63
N HIS A 145 -18.73 -12.33 -12.38
CA HIS A 145 -20.04 -12.92 -12.67
C HIS A 145 -20.37 -13.01 -14.16
N VAL A 146 -19.73 -12.19 -15.02
CA VAL A 146 -19.88 -12.30 -16.48
C VAL A 146 -19.15 -13.53 -17.04
N LEU A 147 -18.11 -13.98 -16.34
CA LEU A 147 -17.30 -15.12 -16.75
C LEU A 147 -18.00 -16.46 -16.44
N THR A 148 -17.67 -17.47 -17.23
CA THR A 148 -18.02 -18.86 -16.92
C THR A 148 -17.17 -19.38 -15.78
N GLU A 149 -17.57 -20.50 -15.18
CA GLU A 149 -16.83 -21.13 -14.09
C GLU A 149 -15.42 -21.57 -14.51
N SER A 150 -15.26 -22.06 -15.74
CA SER A 150 -13.94 -22.42 -16.27
C SER A 150 -13.03 -21.19 -16.43
N GLN A 151 -13.57 -20.09 -16.96
CA GLN A 151 -12.85 -18.82 -17.10
C GLN A 151 -12.48 -18.23 -15.73
N ARG A 152 -13.36 -18.29 -14.72
CA ARG A 152 -13.03 -17.87 -13.35
C ARG A 152 -11.89 -18.67 -12.75
N ARG A 153 -11.87 -19.98 -12.94
CA ARG A 153 -10.75 -20.84 -12.48
C ARG A 153 -9.44 -20.49 -13.19
N GLN A 154 -9.48 -20.25 -14.49
CA GLN A 154 -8.30 -19.79 -15.26
C GLN A 154 -7.81 -18.43 -14.76
N LEU A 155 -8.73 -17.50 -14.49
CA LEU A 155 -8.42 -16.19 -13.93
C LEU A 155 -7.71 -16.32 -12.58
N ALA A 156 -8.28 -17.10 -11.64
CA ALA A 156 -7.70 -17.34 -10.32
C ALA A 156 -6.30 -17.99 -10.38
N ALA A 157 -6.11 -18.93 -11.31
CA ALA A 157 -4.80 -19.54 -11.55
C ALA A 157 -3.77 -18.51 -12.07
N ALA A 158 -4.15 -17.67 -13.03
CA ALA A 158 -3.28 -16.63 -13.59
C ALA A 158 -2.85 -15.59 -12.54
N THR A 159 -3.74 -15.24 -11.60
CA THR A 159 -3.41 -14.30 -10.52
C THR A 159 -2.46 -14.93 -9.49
N SER A 160 -2.58 -16.24 -9.26
CA SER A 160 -1.73 -16.98 -8.31
C SER A 160 -0.29 -17.12 -8.80
N THR A 161 -0.09 -17.27 -10.12
CA THR A 161 1.26 -17.39 -10.72
C THR A 161 1.98 -16.05 -10.88
N GLY A 162 1.27 -14.93 -10.78
CA GLY A 162 1.79 -13.57 -11.00
C GLY A 162 2.42 -12.89 -9.79
N THR A 163 2.76 -13.62 -8.71
CA THR A 163 3.53 -13.08 -7.58
C THR A 163 5.00 -13.45 -7.74
N PRO A 164 5.80 -12.74 -8.55
CA PRO A 164 7.24 -12.89 -8.49
C PRO A 164 7.71 -12.34 -7.15
N GLY A 165 8.15 -13.23 -6.27
CA GLY A 165 9.01 -12.83 -5.17
C GLY A 165 10.18 -12.06 -5.75
N GLY A 166 10.25 -10.76 -5.47
CA GLY A 166 11.42 -9.93 -5.72
C GLY A 166 12.57 -10.43 -4.87
N GLY A 167 13.26 -11.46 -5.35
CA GLY A 167 14.56 -11.89 -4.88
C GLY A 167 15.62 -11.18 -5.71
N ARG A 168 16.14 -10.07 -5.17
CA ARG A 168 17.48 -9.58 -5.48
C ARG A 168 18.38 -9.95 -4.32
#